data_AF-A0A7X7UQC3-F1
#
_entry.id   AF-A0A7X7UQC3-F1
#
_cell.length_a   1.000
_cell.length_b   1.000
_cell.length_c   1.000
_cell.angle_alpha   90.00
_cell.angle_beta   90.00
_cell.angle_gamma   90.00
#
_symmetry.space_group_name_H-M   'P 1'
#
loop_
_entity.id
_entity.type
_entity.pdbx_description
1 polymer ?
#
loop_
_entity_poly.entity_id
_entity_poly.type
_entity_poly.pdbx_seq_one_letter_code
_entity_poly.pdbx_strand_id
1 'polypeptide(L)' 'MNIGKIINLMAQNNINPEQVFALVERIKNSDLKDETNLREIIEEVSKIAGKKLDKQKEEQLIKKLVNEGVDEDLFEML' A
#
# COMPACT_ATOMS: atom_id res chain seq x y z
N MET A 1 -1.09 -15.57 -9.72
CA MET A 1 -0.05 -14.63 -9.25
C MET A 1 1.31 -15.09 -9.69
N ASN A 2 2.10 -14.20 -10.29
CA ASN A 2 3.48 -14.50 -10.69
C ASN A 2 4.43 -14.01 -9.60
N ILE A 3 4.67 -14.86 -8.60
CA ILE A 3 5.44 -14.55 -7.37
C ILE A 3 6.81 -13.93 -7.68
N GLY A 4 7.43 -14.32 -8.81
CA GLY A 4 8.72 -13.78 -9.24
C GLY A 4 8.70 -12.27 -9.54
N LYS A 5 7.59 -11.70 -10.02
CA LYS A 5 7.48 -10.25 -10.26
C LYS A 5 7.42 -9.46 -8.95
N ILE A 6 6.70 -9.98 -7.96
CA ILE A 6 6.54 -9.35 -6.64
C ILE A 6 7.90 -9.33 -5.92
N ILE A 7 8.65 -10.44 -5.95
CA ILE A 7 10.00 -10.51 -5.37
C ILE A 7 10.96 -9.52 -6.02
N ASN A 8 10.90 -9.38 -7.35
CA ASN A 8 11.79 -8.46 -8.07
C ASN A 8 11.42 -6.98 -7.77
N LEU A 9 10.14 -6.65 -7.66
CA LEU A 9 9.69 -5.33 -7.22
C LEU A 9 10.14 -5.03 -5.78
N MET A 10 10.00 -6.00 -4.86
CA MET A 10 10.46 -5.83 -3.48
C MET A 10 11.98 -5.63 -3.41
N ALA A 11 12.75 -6.42 -4.16
CA ALA A 11 14.21 -6.30 -4.20
C ALA A 11 14.69 -5.00 -4.87
N GLN A 12 14.08 -4.61 -6.00
CA GLN A 12 14.47 -3.39 -6.73
C GLN A 12 14.10 -2.10 -5.98
N ASN A 13 12.99 -2.11 -5.25
CA ASN A 13 12.55 -0.97 -4.45
C ASN A 13 13.05 -1.04 -3.00
N ASN A 14 13.93 -2.01 -2.69
CA ASN A 14 14.51 -2.20 -1.36
C ASN A 14 13.46 -2.30 -0.24
N ILE A 15 12.32 -2.89 -0.58
CA ILE A 15 11.16 -3.04 0.29
C ILE A 15 11.45 -4.18 1.26
N ASN A 16 11.50 -3.86 2.54
CA ASN A 16 11.70 -4.85 3.59
C ASN A 16 10.44 -5.70 3.77
N PRO A 17 10.54 -7.05 3.74
CA PRO A 17 9.42 -7.95 3.98
C PRO A 17 8.71 -7.70 5.32
N GLU A 18 9.47 -7.34 6.35
CA GLU A 18 8.94 -6.96 7.67
C GLU A 18 8.07 -5.70 7.62
N GLN A 19 8.42 -4.72 6.79
CA GLN A 19 7.63 -3.49 6.64
C GLN A 19 6.32 -3.77 5.89
N VAL A 20 6.35 -4.65 4.89
CA VAL A 20 5.16 -5.14 4.20
C VAL A 20 4.25 -5.91 5.16
N PHE A 21 4.83 -6.78 5.99
CA PHE A 21 4.07 -7.56 6.96
C PHE A 21 3.41 -6.67 8.03
N ALA A 22 4.16 -5.70 8.57
CA ALA A 22 3.64 -4.71 9.52
C ALA A 22 2.50 -3.88 8.92
N LEU A 23 2.59 -3.56 7.62
CA LEU A 23 1.53 -2.87 6.91
C LEU A 23 0.26 -3.74 6.79
N VAL A 24 0.41 -5.01 6.39
CA VAL A 24 -0.71 -5.95 6.29
C VAL A 24 -1.37 -6.15 7.66
N GLU A 25 -0.59 -6.24 8.74
CA GLU A 25 -1.14 -6.30 10.10
C GLU A 25 -1.86 -5.02 10.51
N ARG A 26 -1.37 -3.83 10.14
CA ARG A 26 -2.10 -2.58 10.35
C ARG A 26 -3.39 -2.57 9.56
N ILE A 27 -3.37 -2.85 8.27
CA ILE A 27 -4.56 -2.92 7.40
C ILE A 27 -5.60 -3.87 8.00
N LYS A 28 -5.18 -5.03 8.49
CA LYS A 28 -6.06 -6.03 9.09
C LYS A 28 -6.65 -5.62 10.44
N ASN A 29 -5.94 -4.82 11.22
CA ASN A 29 -6.39 -4.33 12.52
C ASN A 29 -7.05 -2.93 12.46
N SER A 30 -6.84 -2.19 11.38
CA SER A 30 -7.40 -0.86 11.12
C SER A 30 -8.76 -0.97 10.45
N ASP A 31 -9.64 -0.01 10.73
CA ASP A 31 -10.91 0.08 10.02
C ASP A 31 -10.67 0.61 8.60
N LEU A 32 -10.73 -0.29 7.62
CA LEU A 32 -10.58 0.02 6.19
C LEU A 32 -11.74 0.84 5.63
N LYS A 33 -12.73 1.18 6.46
CA LYS A 33 -13.80 2.14 6.13
C LYS A 33 -13.43 3.58 6.49
N ASP A 34 -12.39 3.78 7.31
CA ASP A 34 -11.93 5.11 7.70
C ASP A 34 -10.86 5.62 6.72
N GLU A 35 -11.21 6.65 5.93
CA GLU A 35 -10.29 7.32 5.01
C GLU A 35 -9.02 7.83 5.69
N THR A 36 -9.09 8.20 6.98
CA THR A 36 -7.95 8.72 7.74
C THR A 36 -6.91 7.63 7.95
N ASN A 37 -7.35 6.44 8.37
CA ASN A 37 -6.48 5.28 8.54
C ASN A 37 -5.89 4.84 7.20
N LEU A 38 -6.71 4.81 6.14
CA LEU A 38 -6.27 4.48 4.79
C LEU A 38 -5.20 5.45 4.27
N ARG A 39 -5.37 6.75 4.54
CA ARG A 39 -4.39 7.78 4.19
C ARG A 39 -3.03 7.51 4.83
N GLU A 40 -3.01 7.29 6.15
CA GLU A 40 -1.78 7.01 6.89
C GLU A 40 -1.09 5.73 6.40
N ILE A 41 -1.88 4.69 6.10
CA ILE A 41 -1.38 3.43 5.54
C ILE A 41 -0.72 3.68 4.19
N ILE A 42 -1.39 4.34 3.24
CA ILE A 42 -0.86 4.63 1.90
C ILE A 42 0.40 5.48 1.98
N GLU A 43 0.43 6.48 2.86
CA GLU A 43 1.60 7.32 3.06
C GLU A 43 2.79 6.51 3.57
N GLU A 44 2.56 5.58 4.50
CA GLU A 44 3.59 4.63 4.94
C GLU A 44 4.05 3.71 3.82
N VAL A 45 3.14 3.15 3.01
CA VAL A 45 3.54 2.30 1.88
C VAL A 45 4.37 3.10 0.87
N SER A 46 3.98 4.34 0.57
CA SER A 46 4.71 5.24 -0.31
C SER A 46 6.15 5.42 0.17
N LYS A 47 6.33 5.61 1.49
CA LYS A 47 7.65 5.75 2.13
C LYS A 47 8.44 4.44 2.06
N ILE A 48 7.80 3.30 2.32
CA ILE A 48 8.41 1.96 2.27
C ILE A 48 8.86 1.63 0.83
N ALA A 49 8.02 1.92 -0.16
CA ALA A 49 8.31 1.73 -1.58
C ALA A 49 9.31 2.75 -2.15
N GLY A 50 9.70 3.77 -1.36
CA GLY A 50 10.61 4.83 -1.80
C GLY A 50 10.03 5.72 -2.90
N LYS A 51 8.72 5.67 -3.13
CA LYS A 51 8.03 6.46 -4.15
C LYS A 51 7.35 7.65 -3.51
N LYS A 52 7.43 8.81 -4.15
CA LYS A 52 6.65 9.98 -3.74
C LYS A 52 5.29 9.94 -4.41
N LEU A 53 4.24 9.82 -3.61
CA LEU A 53 2.88 10.06 -4.04
C LEU A 53 2.57 11.55 -3.96
N ASP A 54 1.95 12.07 -5.01
CA ASP A 54 1.32 13.38 -4.99
C ASP A 54 -0.03 13.28 -4.27
N LYS A 55 -0.45 14.31 -3.54
CA LYS A 55 -1.71 14.32 -2.78
C LYS A 55 -2.93 13.89 -3.62
N GLN A 56 -2.93 14.22 -4.92
CA GLN A 56 -4.02 13.82 -5.81
C GLN A 56 -4.04 12.31 -6.10
N LYS A 57 -2.87 11.68 -6.26
CA LYS A 57 -2.77 10.23 -6.45
C LYS A 57 -3.14 9.49 -5.17
N GLU A 58 -2.68 9.99 -4.04
CA GLU A 58 -3.01 9.47 -2.72
C GLU A 58 -4.53 9.48 -2.50
N GLU A 59 -5.19 10.61 -2.77
CA GLU A 59 -6.66 10.72 -2.65
C GLU A 59 -7.42 9.80 -3.62
N GLN A 60 -6.90 9.61 -4.84
CA GLN A 60 -7.47 8.64 -5.79
C GLN A 60 -7.33 7.20 -5.28
N LEU A 61 -6.18 6.83 -4.72
CA LEU A 61 -5.96 5.52 -4.11
C LEU A 61 -6.91 5.29 -2.93
N ILE A 62 -7.02 6.27 -2.02
CA ILE A 62 -7.93 6.20 -0.86
C ILE A 62 -9.37 5.96 -1.34
N LYS A 63 -9.86 6.79 -2.26
CA LYS A 63 -11.22 6.66 -2.80
C LYS A 63 -11.45 5.31 -3.47
N LYS A 64 -10.44 4.77 -4.16
CA LYS A 64 -10.54 3.46 -4.81
C LYS A 64 -10.62 2.34 -3.77
N LEU A 65 -9.77 2.38 -2.74
CA LEU A 65 -9.73 1.37 -1.67
C LEU A 65 -10.96 1.43 -0.75
N VAL A 66 -11.52 2.62 -0.49
CA VAL A 66 -12.78 2.75 0.26
C VAL A 66 -13.95 2.15 -0.51
N ASN A 67 -13.97 2.29 -1.84
CA ASN A 67 -15.07 1.80 -2.68
C ASN A 67 -14.92 0.32 -3.08
N GLU A 68 -13.72 -0.12 -3.43
CA GLU A 68 -13.44 -1.48 -3.94
C GLU A 68 -12.90 -2.42 -2.85
N GLY A 69 -12.40 -1.89 -1.74
CA GLY A 69 -11.69 -2.66 -0.71
C GLY A 69 -10.18 -2.72 -0.95
N VAL A 70 -9.44 -3.25 0.03
CA VAL A 70 -8.01 -3.50 -0.12
C VAL A 70 -7.81 -4.80 -0.88
N ASP A 71 -7.54 -4.69 -2.17
CA ASP A 71 -7.10 -5.80 -3.02
C ASP A 71 -5.57 -5.83 -3.18
N GLU A 72 -5.05 -6.95 -3.67
CA GLU A 72 -3.62 -7.17 -3.95
C GLU A 72 -2.99 -6.09 -4.85
N ASP A 73 -3.83 -5.36 -5.59
CA ASP A 73 -3.46 -4.27 -6.49
C ASP A 73 -2.90 -3.03 -5.76
N LEU A 74 -3.08 -2.88 -4.44
CA LEU A 74 -2.55 -1.74 -3.70
C LEU A 74 -1.03 -1.59 -3.88
N PHE A 75 -0.30 -2.70 -3.87
CA PHE A 75 1.14 -2.70 -4.09
C PHE A 75 1.52 -2.55 -5.56
N GLU A 76 0.66 -2.94 -6.50
CA GLU A 76 0.89 -2.73 -7.94
C GLU A 76 0.64 -1.27 -8.35
N MET A 77 -0.24 -0.57 -7.64
CA MET A 77 -0.59 0.84 -7.88
C MET A 77 0.46 1.83 -7.36
N LEU A 78 1.38 1.37 -6.50
CA LEU A 78 2.46 2.18 -5.92
C LEU A 78 3.74 2.05 -6.73
#